data_AF-A0AAU3KUD2-F1
#
_entry.id   AF-A0AAU3KUD2-F1
#
_cell.length_a   1.000
_cell.length_b   1.000
_cell.length_c   1.000
_cell.angle_alpha   90.00
_cell.angle_beta   90.00
_cell.angle_gamma   90.00
#
_symmetry.space_group_name_H-M   'P 1'
#
loop_
_entity.id
_entity.type
_entity.pdbx_description
1 polymer ?
#
loop_
_entity_poly.entity_id
_entity_poly.type
_entity_poly.pdbx_seq_one_letter_code
_entity_poly.pdbx_strand_id
1 'polypeptide(L)'
;MATGGVFAARRMAGWRRRLAGELVVASVLTVAVSLPWKPESQIEPAANESDAAAQPTVYGPFGRRELGEATAAAYTALPPDERANAVVIGDSYWQASSLDTVRRKYGLPAVYSPSRGFGYFGTPPETATTVLWVGGDGVEPRKWCTDVTAAGRADARLGIPGVTRDITLWRCDHPHESWSHEWPNMRHLG
;
A
#
# COMPACT_ATOMS: atom_id res chain seq x y z
N MET A 1 -30.16 44.91 37.49
CA MET A 1 -29.01 44.60 36.61
C MET A 1 -29.14 43.17 36.10
N ALA A 2 -29.90 42.92 35.03
CA ALA A 2 -30.06 41.56 34.46
C ALA A 2 -30.18 41.55 32.92
N THR A 3 -29.98 42.69 32.26
CA THR A 3 -30.14 42.86 30.82
C THR A 3 -28.84 42.67 30.02
N GLY A 4 -27.67 42.69 30.67
CA GLY A 4 -26.37 42.54 30.00
C GLY A 4 -26.05 41.11 29.54
N GLY A 5 -26.48 40.09 30.29
CA GLY A 5 -26.16 38.68 29.99
C GLY A 5 -26.84 38.14 28.74
N VAL A 6 -28.09 38.55 28.47
CA VAL A 6 -28.87 38.05 27.33
C VAL A 6 -28.38 38.65 26.00
N PHE A 7 -27.92 39.90 26.00
CA PHE A 7 -27.36 40.55 24.81
C PHE A 7 -25.99 39.98 24.44
N ALA A 8 -25.11 39.75 25.43
CA ALA A 8 -23.82 39.09 25.22
C ALA A 8 -24.00 37.66 24.67
N ALA A 9 -24.92 36.87 25.23
CA ALA A 9 -25.23 35.52 24.74
C ALA A 9 -25.78 35.52 23.30
N ARG A 10 -26.69 36.45 22.94
CA ARG A 10 -27.21 36.58 21.57
C ARG A 10 -26.15 37.04 20.57
N ARG A 11 -25.27 37.97 20.94
CA ARG A 11 -24.16 38.46 20.11
C ARG A 11 -23.11 37.36 19.85
N MET A 12 -22.78 36.58 20.87
CA MET A 12 -21.91 35.40 20.72
C MET A 12 -22.56 34.31 19.86
N ALA A 13 -23.87 34.08 19.99
CA ALA A 13 -24.59 33.13 19.13
C ALA A 13 -24.62 33.56 17.66
N GLY A 14 -24.78 34.85 17.36
CA GLY A 14 -24.72 35.39 16.00
C GLY A 14 -23.34 35.28 15.37
N TRP A 15 -22.29 35.60 16.13
CA TRP A 15 -20.89 35.45 15.66
C TRP A 15 -20.51 33.98 15.44
N ARG A 16 -20.89 33.09 16.36
CA ARG A 16 -20.70 31.63 16.21
C ARG A 16 -21.41 31.08 14.96
N ARG A 17 -22.63 31.52 14.66
CA ARG A 17 -23.35 31.11 13.45
C ARG A 17 -22.66 31.58 12.16
N ARG A 18 -22.12 32.81 12.16
CA ARG A 18 -21.34 33.31 11.02
C ARG A 18 -20.05 32.52 10.83
N LEU A 19 -19.27 32.32 11.89
CA LEU A 19 -18.05 31.49 11.84
C LEU A 19 -18.34 30.05 11.39
N ALA A 20 -19.43 29.45 11.89
CA ALA A 20 -19.86 28.14 11.44
C ALA A 20 -20.22 28.13 9.94
N GLY A 21 -20.91 29.16 9.46
CA GLY A 21 -21.21 29.33 8.04
C GLY A 21 -19.95 29.41 7.17
N GLU A 22 -18.99 30.26 7.55
CA GLU A 22 -17.70 30.39 6.85
C GLU A 22 -16.93 29.07 6.85
N LEU A 23 -16.87 28.37 7.99
CA LEU A 23 -16.20 27.08 8.09
C LEU A 23 -16.87 26.03 7.20
N VAL A 24 -18.20 26.01 7.13
CA VAL A 24 -18.95 25.11 6.24
C VAL A 24 -18.64 25.44 4.78
N VAL A 25 -18.69 26.71 4.37
CA VAL A 25 -18.37 27.12 2.99
C VAL A 25 -16.93 26.76 2.63
N ALA A 26 -15.97 27.06 3.51
CA ALA A 26 -14.57 26.69 3.31
C ALA A 26 -14.39 25.17 3.16
N SER A 27 -15.06 24.37 4.01
CA SER A 27 -15.01 22.91 3.96
C SER A 27 -15.61 22.35 2.66
N VAL A 28 -16.76 22.88 2.25
CA VAL A 28 -17.41 22.49 0.98
C VAL A 28 -16.52 22.83 -0.20
N LEU A 29 -15.91 24.01 -0.22
CA LEU A 29 -14.96 24.40 -1.27
C LEU A 29 -13.74 23.49 -1.29
N THR A 30 -13.17 23.14 -0.12
CA THR A 30 -12.04 22.20 -0.05
C THR A 30 -12.41 20.84 -0.63
N VAL A 31 -13.56 20.26 -0.25
CA VAL A 31 -14.03 18.99 -0.82
C VAL A 31 -14.24 19.13 -2.33
N ALA A 32 -14.88 20.22 -2.75
CA ALA A 32 -15.18 20.47 -4.14
C ALA A 32 -13.92 20.60 -5.01
N VAL A 33 -12.81 21.12 -4.50
CA VAL A 33 -11.55 21.19 -5.27
C VAL A 33 -10.68 19.94 -5.12
N SER A 34 -10.89 19.15 -4.07
CA SER A 34 -10.06 17.96 -3.76
C SER A 34 -10.57 16.69 -4.43
N LEU A 35 -11.85 16.64 -4.83
CA LEU A 35 -12.44 15.49 -5.52
C LEU A 35 -11.87 15.34 -6.95
N PRO A 36 -11.49 14.12 -7.38
CA PRO A 36 -11.04 13.89 -8.74
C PRO A 36 -12.24 13.86 -9.69
N TRP A 37 -12.62 15.03 -10.22
CA TRP A 37 -13.74 15.15 -11.17
C TRP A 37 -13.44 14.58 -12.56
N LYS A 38 -12.17 14.33 -12.87
CA LYS A 38 -11.77 13.79 -14.17
C LYS A 38 -12.09 12.29 -14.23
N PRO A 39 -12.78 11.81 -15.28
CA PRO A 39 -12.95 10.39 -15.49
C PRO A 39 -11.59 9.71 -15.70
N GLU A 40 -11.48 8.45 -15.29
CA GLU A 40 -10.21 7.70 -15.32
C GLU A 40 -9.56 7.70 -16.70
N SER A 41 -10.36 7.64 -17.77
CA SER A 41 -9.89 7.64 -19.17
C SER A 41 -9.16 8.92 -19.59
N GLN A 42 -9.32 10.02 -18.85
CA GLN A 42 -8.67 11.31 -19.11
C GLN A 42 -7.47 11.58 -18.18
N ILE A 43 -7.18 10.65 -17.27
CA ILE A 43 -6.00 10.75 -16.40
C ILE A 43 -4.82 10.17 -17.19
N GLU A 44 -3.77 10.97 -17.34
CA GLU A 44 -2.51 10.51 -17.91
C GLU A 44 -1.76 9.64 -16.89
N PRO A 45 -1.08 8.55 -17.31
CA PRO A 45 -0.22 7.78 -16.42
C PRO A 45 0.88 8.65 -15.82
N ALA A 46 1.18 8.45 -14.53
CA ALA A 46 2.33 9.10 -13.91
C ALA A 46 3.63 8.72 -14.64
N ALA A 47 4.51 9.72 -14.83
CA ALA A 47 5.77 9.51 -15.53
C ALA A 47 6.76 8.66 -14.71
N ASN A 48 6.76 8.84 -13.38
CA ASN A 48 7.59 8.14 -12.42
C ASN A 48 6.92 8.11 -11.04
N GLU A 49 7.54 7.41 -10.08
CA GLU A 49 7.03 7.31 -8.71
C GLU A 49 6.88 8.68 -8.04
N SER A 50 7.85 9.59 -8.21
CA SER A 50 7.83 10.92 -7.57
C SER A 50 6.66 11.78 -8.05
N ASP A 51 6.34 11.75 -9.34
CA ASP A 51 5.16 12.42 -9.92
C ASP A 51 3.86 11.85 -9.33
N ALA A 52 3.78 10.51 -9.20
CA ALA A 52 2.64 9.88 -8.56
C ALA A 52 2.50 10.26 -7.07
N ALA A 53 3.63 10.31 -6.35
CA ALA A 53 3.67 10.67 -4.94
C ALA A 53 3.30 12.14 -4.67
N ALA A 54 3.49 13.03 -5.65
CA ALA A 54 3.03 14.42 -5.59
C ALA A 54 1.50 14.54 -5.74
N GLN A 55 0.84 13.52 -6.29
CA GLN A 55 -0.61 13.50 -6.56
C GLN A 55 -1.29 12.24 -5.97
N PRO A 56 -1.19 12.01 -4.65
CA PRO A 56 -1.60 10.75 -4.04
C PRO A 56 -3.12 10.51 -4.14
N THR A 57 -3.94 11.57 -4.15
CA THR A 57 -5.40 11.46 -4.35
C THR A 57 -5.77 10.99 -5.76
N VAL A 58 -4.92 11.28 -6.75
CA VAL A 58 -5.12 10.85 -8.14
C VAL A 58 -4.66 9.41 -8.30
N TYR A 59 -3.39 9.11 -8.02
CA TYR A 59 -2.82 7.80 -8.37
C TYR A 59 -2.96 6.72 -7.29
N GLY A 60 -3.04 7.12 -6.01
CA GLY A 60 -3.05 6.20 -4.87
C GLY A 60 -4.15 5.12 -4.87
N PRO A 61 -5.37 5.39 -5.38
CA PRO A 61 -6.42 4.37 -5.47
C PRO A 61 -6.14 3.25 -6.49
N PHE A 62 -5.26 3.46 -7.47
CA PHE A 62 -5.11 2.58 -8.62
C PHE A 62 -4.07 1.45 -8.42
N GLY A 63 -4.30 0.32 -9.09
CA GLY A 63 -3.37 -0.81 -9.16
C GLY A 63 -3.42 -1.80 -8.01
N ARG A 64 -4.14 -1.51 -6.91
CA ARG A 64 -4.30 -2.46 -5.78
C ARG A 64 -5.00 -3.75 -6.20
N ARG A 65 -6.02 -3.64 -7.07
CA ARG A 65 -6.77 -4.80 -7.54
C ARG A 65 -5.86 -5.71 -8.37
N GLU A 66 -5.18 -5.14 -9.35
CA GLU A 66 -4.29 -5.83 -10.27
C GLU A 66 -3.12 -6.49 -9.53
N LEU A 67 -2.55 -5.78 -8.54
CA LEU A 67 -1.51 -6.32 -7.66
C LEU A 67 -2.04 -7.52 -6.86
N GLY A 68 -3.21 -7.39 -6.21
CA GLY A 68 -3.82 -8.47 -5.44
C GLY A 68 -4.17 -9.69 -6.29
N GLU A 69 -4.73 -9.48 -7.48
CA GLU A 69 -5.08 -10.54 -8.43
C GLU A 69 -3.84 -11.29 -8.95
N ALA A 70 -2.78 -10.56 -9.32
CA ALA A 70 -1.53 -11.18 -9.76
C ALA A 70 -0.83 -11.96 -8.63
N THR A 71 -0.81 -11.41 -7.41
CA THR A 71 -0.24 -12.13 -6.25
C THR A 71 -1.07 -13.37 -5.91
N ALA A 72 -2.40 -13.30 -6.02
CA ALA A 72 -3.26 -14.46 -5.80
C ALA A 72 -3.05 -15.53 -6.87
N ALA A 73 -2.93 -15.14 -8.14
CA ALA A 73 -2.63 -16.06 -9.23
C ALA A 73 -1.29 -16.77 -8.99
N ALA A 74 -0.23 -16.02 -8.65
CA ALA A 74 1.08 -16.59 -8.33
C ALA A 74 1.02 -17.54 -7.11
N TYR A 75 0.30 -17.17 -6.06
CA TYR A 75 0.12 -18.01 -4.87
C TYR A 75 -0.64 -19.30 -5.16
N THR A 76 -1.73 -19.22 -5.93
CA THR A 76 -2.54 -20.40 -6.27
C THR A 76 -1.82 -21.36 -7.22
N ALA A 77 -0.89 -20.86 -8.03
CA ALA A 77 -0.06 -21.65 -8.94
C ALA A 77 1.06 -22.44 -8.23
N LEU A 78 1.35 -22.14 -6.96
CA LEU A 78 2.32 -22.93 -6.19
C LEU A 78 1.82 -24.36 -5.95
N PRO A 79 2.72 -25.36 -5.98
CA PRO A 79 2.47 -26.70 -5.45
C PRO A 79 1.80 -26.67 -4.07
N PRO A 80 0.84 -27.56 -3.76
CA PRO A 80 0.06 -27.49 -2.52
C PRO A 80 0.88 -27.50 -1.22
N ASP A 81 1.98 -28.23 -1.21
CA ASP A 81 2.94 -28.38 -0.10
C ASP A 81 3.76 -27.10 0.12
N GLU A 82 4.27 -26.50 -0.96
CA GLU A 82 4.97 -25.21 -0.90
C GLU A 82 4.01 -24.08 -0.52
N ARG A 83 2.80 -24.09 -1.08
CA ARG A 83 1.77 -23.07 -0.83
C ARG A 83 1.38 -22.99 0.65
N ALA A 84 1.39 -24.12 1.36
CA ALA A 84 1.10 -24.18 2.79
C ALA A 84 2.18 -23.47 3.65
N ASN A 85 3.41 -23.44 3.15
CA ASN A 85 4.57 -22.82 3.79
C ASN A 85 4.96 -21.49 3.14
N ALA A 86 4.12 -20.95 2.25
CA ALA A 86 4.44 -19.73 1.52
C ALA A 86 3.98 -18.46 2.24
N VAL A 87 4.79 -17.42 2.14
CA VAL A 87 4.47 -16.06 2.61
C VAL A 87 4.62 -15.05 1.47
N VAL A 88 4.06 -13.86 1.65
CA VAL A 88 4.25 -12.73 0.73
C VAL A 88 5.17 -11.72 1.37
N ILE A 89 6.19 -11.27 0.65
CA ILE A 89 7.03 -10.13 1.05
C ILE A 89 6.85 -9.02 0.01
N GLY A 90 6.38 -7.85 0.44
CA GLY A 90 6.45 -6.65 -0.40
C GLY A 90 7.85 -6.05 -0.33
N ASP A 91 8.42 -5.70 -1.49
CA ASP A 91 9.69 -4.98 -1.59
C ASP A 91 9.58 -3.59 -0.92
N SER A 92 8.43 -2.96 -1.10
CA SER A 92 8.07 -1.71 -0.43
C SER A 92 6.90 -1.88 0.56
N TYR A 93 6.88 -1.04 1.58
CA TYR A 93 5.76 -1.01 2.53
C TYR A 93 4.43 -0.62 1.86
N TRP A 94 4.47 0.12 0.74
CA TRP A 94 3.27 0.45 -0.04
C TRP A 94 2.63 -0.81 -0.62
N GLN A 95 3.44 -1.70 -1.22
CA GLN A 95 2.96 -2.98 -1.76
C GLN A 95 2.43 -3.89 -0.64
N ALA A 96 3.21 -4.05 0.44
CA ALA A 96 2.82 -4.88 1.56
C ALA A 96 1.52 -4.39 2.22
N SER A 97 1.39 -3.08 2.45
CA SER A 97 0.16 -2.49 3.00
C SER A 97 -1.02 -2.67 2.06
N SER A 98 -0.81 -2.50 0.76
CA SER A 98 -1.85 -2.71 -0.26
C SER A 98 -2.36 -4.15 -0.23
N LEU A 99 -1.46 -5.13 -0.20
CA LEU A 99 -1.79 -6.55 -0.18
C LEU A 99 -2.42 -7.01 1.14
N ASP A 100 -1.89 -6.55 2.29
CA ASP A 100 -2.43 -6.94 3.59
C ASP A 100 -3.90 -6.50 3.76
N THR A 101 -4.26 -5.31 3.25
CA THR A 101 -5.66 -4.84 3.29
C THR A 101 -6.62 -5.70 2.47
N VAL A 102 -6.13 -6.40 1.44
CA VAL A 102 -6.96 -7.26 0.58
C VAL A 102 -6.69 -8.75 0.75
N ARG A 103 -5.80 -9.15 1.68
CA ARG A 103 -5.35 -10.54 1.79
C ARG A 103 -6.49 -11.54 1.96
N ARG A 104 -7.47 -11.20 2.80
CA ARG A 104 -8.64 -12.05 3.05
C ARG A 104 -9.52 -12.20 1.81
N LYS A 105 -9.68 -11.13 1.03
CA LYS A 105 -10.48 -11.14 -0.20
C LYS A 105 -9.87 -12.08 -1.24
N TYR A 106 -8.54 -12.13 -1.31
CA TYR A 106 -7.80 -12.91 -2.32
C TYR A 106 -7.24 -14.24 -1.79
N GLY A 107 -7.51 -14.61 -0.53
CA GLY A 107 -7.01 -15.84 0.07
C GLY A 107 -5.48 -15.88 0.20
N LEU A 108 -4.83 -14.72 0.32
CA LEU A 108 -3.38 -14.62 0.44
C LEU A 108 -2.90 -15.04 1.85
N PRO A 109 -1.68 -15.59 1.97
CA PRO A 109 -1.07 -15.91 3.25
C PRO A 109 -0.68 -14.63 4.00
N ALA A 110 0.11 -14.75 5.08
CA ALA A 110 0.65 -13.60 5.78
C ALA A 110 1.54 -12.74 4.87
N VAL A 111 1.42 -11.42 5.01
CA VAL A 111 2.17 -10.42 4.24
C VAL A 111 3.17 -9.72 5.15
N TYR A 112 4.41 -9.62 4.69
CA TYR A 112 5.52 -8.98 5.38
C TYR A 112 6.19 -7.94 4.47
N SER A 113 7.02 -7.08 5.05
CA SER A 113 7.90 -6.19 4.29
C SER A 113 9.02 -5.70 5.20
N PRO A 114 10.29 -5.73 4.78
CA PRO A 114 11.38 -5.15 5.54
C PRO A 114 11.39 -3.60 5.46
N SER A 115 10.63 -3.02 4.53
CA SER A 115 10.57 -1.58 4.31
C SER A 115 9.84 -0.83 5.44
N ARG A 116 10.50 0.23 5.93
CA ARG A 116 10.02 1.20 6.92
C ARG A 116 9.45 0.55 8.18
N GLY A 117 8.45 1.20 8.79
CA GLY A 117 7.76 0.72 9.99
C GLY A 117 7.09 -0.65 9.82
N PHE A 118 6.80 -1.08 8.58
CA PHE A 118 6.15 -2.37 8.33
C PHE A 118 7.00 -3.53 8.83
N GLY A 119 8.33 -3.42 8.74
CA GLY A 119 9.27 -4.44 9.22
C GLY A 119 9.23 -4.71 10.72
N TYR A 120 8.49 -3.91 11.49
CA TYR A 120 8.30 -4.09 12.93
C TYR A 120 6.97 -4.77 13.29
N PHE A 121 6.07 -5.00 12.34
CA PHE A 121 4.81 -5.69 12.60
C PHE A 121 4.95 -7.21 12.70
N GLY A 122 6.07 -7.75 12.23
CA GLY A 122 6.41 -9.16 12.37
C GLY A 122 7.56 -9.56 11.46
N THR A 123 8.00 -10.79 11.68
CA THR A 123 9.00 -11.50 10.88
C THR A 123 8.32 -12.73 10.28
N PRO A 124 8.67 -13.15 9.05
CA PRO A 124 8.22 -14.43 8.52
C PRO A 124 8.53 -15.59 9.51
N PRO A 125 7.65 -16.59 9.63
CA PRO A 125 7.91 -17.74 10.49
C PRO A 125 9.04 -18.60 9.91
N GLU A 126 9.79 -19.30 10.75
CA GLU A 126 10.89 -20.17 10.30
C GLU A 126 10.43 -21.32 9.38
N THR A 127 9.14 -21.66 9.40
CA THR A 127 8.55 -22.62 8.48
C THR A 127 8.36 -22.08 7.06
N ALA A 128 8.58 -20.78 6.83
CA ALA A 128 8.38 -20.17 5.53
C ALA A 128 9.54 -20.47 4.59
N THR A 129 9.39 -21.49 3.75
CA THR A 129 10.43 -21.95 2.80
C THR A 129 10.25 -21.40 1.39
N THR A 130 9.07 -20.84 1.09
CA THR A 130 8.73 -20.22 -0.20
C THR A 130 8.22 -18.82 0.03
N VAL A 131 8.77 -17.85 -0.70
CA VAL A 131 8.39 -16.45 -0.62
C VAL A 131 7.94 -15.97 -1.98
N LEU A 132 6.75 -15.34 -2.01
CA LEU A 132 6.33 -14.50 -3.12
C LEU A 132 6.76 -13.07 -2.82
N TRP A 133 7.88 -12.66 -3.41
CA TRP A 133 8.42 -11.31 -3.32
C TRP A 133 7.74 -10.42 -4.37
N VAL A 134 7.14 -9.32 -3.94
CA VAL A 134 6.34 -8.44 -4.81
C VAL A 134 7.07 -7.12 -5.00
N GLY A 135 7.48 -6.85 -6.24
CA GLY A 135 8.24 -5.65 -6.56
C GLY A 135 9.74 -5.90 -6.68
N GLY A 136 10.48 -4.80 -6.83
CA GLY A 136 11.92 -4.82 -7.08
C GLY A 136 12.31 -5.36 -8.45
N ASP A 137 13.60 -5.35 -8.72
CA ASP A 137 14.24 -5.87 -9.94
C ASP A 137 14.68 -7.34 -9.81
N GLY A 138 14.39 -7.97 -8.68
CA GLY A 138 14.79 -9.33 -8.36
C GLY A 138 16.22 -9.46 -7.83
N VAL A 139 16.97 -8.37 -7.67
CA VAL A 139 18.31 -8.38 -7.06
C VAL A 139 18.19 -8.63 -5.56
N GLU A 140 17.25 -7.98 -4.89
CA GLU A 140 17.06 -8.12 -3.44
C GLU A 140 16.72 -9.55 -3.02
N PRO A 141 15.68 -10.24 -3.57
CA PRO A 141 15.40 -11.63 -3.19
C PRO A 141 16.56 -12.60 -3.46
N ARG A 142 17.43 -12.32 -4.46
CA ARG A 142 18.61 -13.16 -4.76
C ARG A 142 19.71 -13.09 -3.71
N LYS A 143 19.68 -12.11 -2.81
CA LYS A 143 20.61 -12.06 -1.66
C LYS A 143 20.21 -13.05 -0.57
N TRP A 144 18.92 -13.38 -0.48
CA TRP A 144 18.34 -14.07 0.67
C TRP A 144 17.90 -15.51 0.36
N CYS A 145 17.62 -15.83 -0.90
CA CYS A 145 17.17 -17.15 -1.36
C CYS A 145 18.11 -17.76 -2.39
N THR A 146 18.13 -19.09 -2.42
CA THR A 146 18.91 -19.85 -3.40
C THR A 146 18.32 -19.74 -4.80
N ASP A 147 17.00 -19.95 -4.92
CA ASP A 147 16.31 -20.01 -6.20
C ASP A 147 15.36 -18.83 -6.35
N VAL A 148 15.62 -17.96 -7.36
CA VAL A 148 14.77 -16.80 -7.65
C VAL A 148 14.32 -16.78 -9.10
N THR A 149 13.01 -16.93 -9.30
CA THR A 149 12.36 -16.98 -10.61
C THR A 149 11.18 -16.02 -10.69
N ALA A 150 10.84 -15.55 -11.90
CA ALA A 150 9.65 -14.73 -12.08
C ALA A 150 8.38 -15.60 -11.97
N ALA A 151 7.45 -15.19 -11.11
CA ALA A 151 6.20 -15.90 -10.81
C ALA A 151 4.97 -15.21 -11.42
N GLY A 152 5.09 -13.95 -11.85
CA GLY A 152 4.00 -13.22 -12.46
C GLY A 152 4.31 -11.74 -12.64
N ARG A 153 3.35 -11.00 -13.19
CA ARG A 153 3.41 -9.55 -13.35
C ARG A 153 2.06 -8.93 -13.01
N ALA A 154 2.07 -7.83 -12.27
CA ALA A 154 0.93 -6.95 -12.11
C ALA A 154 1.18 -5.67 -12.88
N ASP A 155 0.18 -5.22 -13.62
CA ASP A 155 0.26 -3.95 -14.32
C ASP A 155 -1.07 -3.20 -14.27
N ALA A 156 -0.98 -1.88 -14.09
CA ALA A 156 -2.13 -1.00 -13.97
C ALA A 156 -1.78 0.35 -14.58
N ARG A 157 -2.48 0.74 -15.66
CA ARG A 157 -2.19 1.97 -16.41
C ARG A 157 -2.00 3.21 -15.54
N LEU A 158 -2.86 3.38 -14.53
CA LEU A 158 -2.83 4.51 -13.59
C LEU A 158 -2.15 4.18 -12.25
N GLY A 159 -1.58 2.98 -12.13
CA GLY A 159 -0.79 2.58 -10.98
C GLY A 159 0.48 3.40 -10.86
N ILE A 160 1.06 3.35 -9.67
CA ILE A 160 2.31 4.03 -9.34
C ILE A 160 3.46 3.21 -9.94
N PRO A 161 4.31 3.80 -10.80
CA PRO A 161 5.44 3.08 -11.42
C PRO A 161 6.36 2.48 -10.35
N GLY A 162 6.68 1.20 -10.45
CA GLY A 162 7.55 0.52 -9.47
C GLY A 162 6.87 0.16 -8.14
N VAL A 163 5.63 0.59 -7.92
CA VAL A 163 4.84 0.22 -6.72
C VAL A 163 3.59 -0.62 -7.06
N THR A 164 2.74 -0.17 -8.00
CA THR A 164 1.55 -0.90 -8.46
C THR A 164 1.40 -1.01 -9.98
N ARG A 165 2.26 -0.32 -10.75
CA ARG A 165 2.39 -0.47 -12.20
C ARG A 165 3.72 -1.12 -12.54
N ASP A 166 3.73 -1.96 -13.56
CA ASP A 166 4.93 -2.66 -14.05
C ASP A 166 5.65 -3.51 -12.99
N ILE A 167 4.88 -4.19 -12.13
CA ILE A 167 5.41 -4.95 -11.00
C ILE A 167 5.66 -6.41 -11.38
N THR A 168 6.89 -6.86 -11.20
CA THR A 168 7.21 -8.29 -11.25
C THR A 168 7.01 -8.92 -9.87
N LEU A 169 6.45 -10.13 -9.86
CA LEU A 169 6.40 -10.99 -8.71
C LEU A 169 7.50 -12.04 -8.86
N TRP A 170 8.32 -12.20 -7.84
CA TRP A 170 9.41 -13.18 -7.81
C TRP A 170 9.07 -14.28 -6.82
N ARG A 171 9.29 -15.53 -7.21
CA ARG A 171 9.33 -16.66 -6.31
C ARG A 171 10.77 -16.82 -5.81
N CYS A 172 10.92 -16.91 -4.50
CA CYS A 172 12.18 -16.95 -3.77
C CYS A 172 12.10 -18.17 -2.84
N ASP A 173 12.84 -19.23 -3.17
CA ASP A 173 12.83 -20.49 -2.41
C ASP A 173 14.15 -20.74 -1.71
N HIS A 174 14.08 -21.56 -0.67
CA HIS A 174 15.24 -21.99 0.13
C HIS A 174 16.02 -20.79 0.68
N PRO A 175 15.44 -20.07 1.67
CA PRO A 175 16.15 -18.99 2.36
C PRO A 175 17.48 -19.49 2.91
N HIS A 176 18.53 -18.69 2.79
CA HIS A 176 19.89 -19.09 3.20
C HIS A 176 20.00 -19.34 4.71
N GLU A 177 19.29 -18.54 5.50
CA GLU A 177 19.28 -18.62 6.96
C GLU A 177 17.86 -18.43 7.52
N SER A 178 17.70 -18.65 8.82
CA SER A 178 16.46 -18.41 9.55
C SER A 178 16.00 -16.96 9.44
N TRP A 179 14.70 -16.75 9.27
CA TRP A 179 14.12 -15.42 9.12
C TRP A 179 14.37 -14.53 10.34
N SER A 180 14.31 -15.07 11.55
CA SER A 180 14.63 -14.33 12.78
C SER A 180 16.05 -13.78 12.80
N HIS A 181 17.00 -14.44 12.13
CA HIS A 181 18.38 -13.97 12.03
C HIS A 181 18.56 -12.92 10.93
N GLU A 182 17.96 -13.12 9.76
CA GLU A 182 18.18 -12.23 8.60
C GLU A 182 17.28 -11.00 8.57
N TRP A 183 16.06 -11.10 9.10
CA TRP A 183 15.08 -10.01 9.06
C TRP A 183 15.60 -8.67 9.61
N PRO A 184 16.37 -8.63 10.71
CA PRO A 184 17.03 -7.41 11.16
C PRO A 184 17.92 -6.75 10.11
N ASN A 185 18.63 -7.54 9.29
CA ASN A 185 19.54 -7.07 8.24
C ASN A 185 18.80 -6.61 6.98
N MET A 186 17.62 -7.19 6.72
CA MET A 186 16.79 -6.81 5.58
C MET A 186 16.12 -5.45 5.79
N ARG A 187 15.79 -5.07 7.03
CA ARG A 187 15.00 -3.85 7.30
C ARG A 187 15.70 -2.57 6.87
N HIS A 188 14.98 -1.70 6.17
CA HIS A 188 15.48 -0.45 5.61
C HIS A 188 14.41 0.64 5.62
N LEU A 189 14.78 1.92 5.47
CA LEU A 189 13.83 3.05 5.46
C LEU A 189 13.35 3.46 4.05
N GLY A 190 13.92 2.85 3.02
CA GLY A 190 13.79 3.26 1.62
C GLY A 190 15.10 3.81 1.09
#